data_AF-A0A6B3GMC8-F1
#
_entry.id   AF-A0A6B3GMC8-F1
#
_cell.length_a   1.000
_cell.length_b   1.000
_cell.length_c   1.000
_cell.angle_alpha   90.00
_cell.angle_beta   90.00
_cell.angle_gamma   90.00
#
_symmetry.space_group_name_H-M   'P 1'
#
loop_
_entity.id
_entity.type
_entity.pdbx_description
1 polymer ?
#
loop_
_entity_poly.entity_id
_entity_poly.type
_entity_poly.pdbx_seq_one_letter_code
_entity_poly.pdbx_strand_id
1 'polypeptide(L)'
;FLESSDDALVRRFESVRRPHPLQGDGRIVDGIAAERDLLRELRGDADLVIDTSSLNVHELRAKMDAQFAGESEPELRATVMSFGYKYGLPVDA
;
A
#
# COMPACT_ATOMS: atom_id res chain seq x y z
N PHE A 1 -5.72 -3.38 1.85
CA PHE A 1 -4.92 -3.25 3.08
C PHE A 1 -4.15 -1.94 3.06
N LEU A 2 -4.11 -1.23 4.20
CA LEU A 2 -3.36 0.04 4.33
C LEU A 2 -2.14 -0.23 5.22
N GLU A 3 -0.96 0.14 4.74
CA GLU A 3 0.30 -0.04 5.47
C GLU A 3 1.00 1.32 5.64
N SER A 4 1.90 1.42 6.59
CA SER A 4 2.74 2.59 6.84
C SER A 4 4.04 2.13 7.50
N SER A 5 5.11 2.92 7.41
CA SER A 5 6.35 2.67 8.14
C SER A 5 6.17 2.89 9.64
N ASP A 6 6.99 2.21 10.42
CA ASP A 6 6.91 2.26 11.89
C ASP A 6 7.20 3.68 12.40
N ASP A 7 8.20 4.37 11.82
CA ASP A 7 8.50 5.77 12.16
C ASP A 7 7.31 6.71 11.91
N ALA A 8 6.58 6.51 10.81
CA ALA A 8 5.41 7.31 10.49
C ALA A 8 4.25 7.01 11.45
N LEU A 9 4.05 5.74 11.84
CA LEU A 9 3.05 5.35 12.82
C LEU A 9 3.36 5.92 14.21
N VAL A 10 4.62 5.82 14.67
CA VAL A 10 5.06 6.39 15.96
C VAL A 10 4.76 7.89 16.03
N ARG A 11 5.17 8.65 15.00
CA ARG A 11 4.89 10.10 14.93
C ARG A 11 3.39 10.42 14.96
N ARG A 12 2.56 9.61 14.28
CA ARG A 12 1.10 9.77 14.27
C ARG A 12 0.52 9.52 15.67
N PHE A 13 0.88 8.42 16.34
CA PHE A 13 0.40 8.14 17.70
C PHE A 13 0.85 9.20 18.72
N GLU A 14 2.09 9.70 18.61
CA GLU A 14 2.60 10.78 19.45
C GLU A 14 1.82 12.09 19.24
N SER A 15 1.51 12.45 17.99
CA SER A 15 0.76 13.68 17.68
C SER A 15 -0.67 13.67 18.23
N VAL A 16 -1.31 12.49 18.26
CA VAL A 16 -2.67 12.32 18.81
C VAL A 16 -2.63 12.00 20.31
N ARG A 17 -1.44 11.82 20.90
CA ARG A 17 -1.22 11.45 22.30
C ARG A 17 -2.03 10.23 22.74
N ARG A 18 -2.20 9.26 21.83
CA ARG A 18 -2.98 8.05 22.09
C ARG A 18 -2.05 6.86 22.32
N PRO A 19 -2.23 6.10 23.41
CA PRO A 19 -1.53 4.83 23.58
C PRO A 19 -2.02 3.80 22.54
N HIS A 20 -1.11 2.96 22.05
CA HIS A 20 -1.47 1.86 21.16
C HIS A 20 -2.12 0.72 21.96
N PRO A 21 -3.27 0.16 21.54
CA PRO A 21 -4.02 -0.83 22.33
C PRO A 21 -3.23 -2.12 22.61
N LEU A 22 -2.36 -2.54 21.69
CA LEU A 22 -1.50 -3.72 21.84
C LEU A 22 -0.16 -3.46 22.54
N GLN A 23 0.15 -2.21 22.94
CA GLN A 23 1.44 -1.94 23.61
C GLN A 23 1.48 -2.36 25.08
N GLY A 24 0.32 -2.49 25.74
CA GLY A 24 0.25 -2.75 27.18
C GLY A 24 1.08 -1.73 27.98
N ASP A 25 2.00 -2.24 28.81
CA ASP A 25 2.98 -1.46 29.58
C ASP A 25 4.32 -1.20 28.81
N GLY A 26 4.42 -1.66 27.56
CA GLY A 26 5.59 -1.57 26.70
C GLY A 26 5.67 -0.29 25.86
N ARG A 27 6.58 -0.26 24.87
CA ARG A 27 6.73 0.88 23.97
C ARG A 27 5.74 0.79 22.81
N ILE A 28 5.41 1.93 22.19
CA ILE A 28 4.55 1.99 20.99
C ILE A 28 5.09 1.07 19.88
N VAL A 29 6.42 1.02 19.70
CA VAL A 29 7.09 0.18 18.70
C VAL A 29 6.79 -1.31 18.93
N ASP A 30 6.75 -1.77 20.18
CA ASP A 30 6.46 -3.16 20.53
C ASP A 30 5.00 -3.50 20.17
N GLY A 31 4.08 -2.56 20.44
CA GLY A 31 2.66 -2.68 20.08
C GLY A 31 2.45 -2.74 18.56
N ILE A 32 3.18 -1.94 17.79
CA ILE A 32 3.12 -1.94 16.32
C ILE A 32 3.66 -3.26 15.76
N ALA A 33 4.77 -3.77 16.31
CA ALA A 33 5.34 -5.05 15.88
C ALA A 33 4.36 -6.22 16.13
N ALA A 34 3.75 -6.26 17.32
CA ALA A 34 2.74 -7.26 17.67
C ALA A 34 1.49 -7.17 16.76
N GLU A 35 1.06 -5.95 16.43
CA GLU A 35 -0.06 -5.74 15.51
C GLU A 35 0.26 -6.25 14.09
N ARG A 36 1.46 -5.99 13.59
CA ARG A 36 1.91 -6.48 12.28
C ARG A 36 1.96 -8.00 12.23
N ASP A 37 2.41 -8.64 13.29
CA ASP A 37 2.44 -10.09 13.40
C ASP A 37 1.01 -10.67 13.36
N LEU A 38 0.07 -10.05 14.07
CA LEU A 38 -1.33 -10.46 14.09
C LEU A 38 -2.02 -10.27 12.74
N LEU A 39 -1.73 -9.15 12.05
CA LEU A 39 -2.33 -8.82 10.76
C LEU A 39 -1.59 -9.43 9.56
N ARG A 40 -0.56 -10.24 9.79
CA ARG A 40 0.28 -10.82 8.72
C ARG A 40 -0.52 -11.63 7.72
N GLU A 41 -1.45 -12.47 8.20
CA GLU A 41 -2.31 -13.29 7.33
C GLU A 41 -3.25 -12.40 6.50
N LEU A 42 -3.91 -11.43 7.16
CA LEU A 42 -4.82 -10.50 6.49
C LEU A 42 -4.11 -9.63 5.45
N ARG A 43 -2.83 -9.29 5.68
CA ARG A 43 -1.98 -8.63 4.69
C ARG A 43 -1.67 -9.56 3.50
N GLY A 44 -1.46 -10.85 3.74
CA GLY A 44 -1.21 -11.84 2.69
C GLY A 44 -2.40 -12.06 1.77
N ASP A 45 -3.61 -11.98 2.31
CA ASP A 45 -4.87 -12.16 1.57
C ASP A 45 -5.36 -10.88 0.86
N ALA A 46 -4.65 -9.76 1.00
CA ALA A 46 -5.11 -8.48 0.47
C ALA A 46 -4.80 -8.32 -1.03
N ASP A 47 -5.84 -8.08 -1.83
CA ASP A 47 -5.70 -7.82 -3.28
C ASP A 47 -4.90 -6.54 -3.58
N LEU A 48 -5.03 -5.53 -2.71
CA LEU A 48 -4.36 -4.24 -2.84
C LEU A 48 -3.74 -3.82 -1.51
N VAL A 49 -2.44 -3.49 -1.53
CA VAL A 49 -1.72 -2.91 -0.39
C VAL A 49 -1.34 -1.46 -0.74
N ILE A 50 -1.84 -0.51 0.05
CA ILE A 50 -1.55 0.92 -0.13
C ILE A 50 -0.61 1.38 0.98
N ASP A 51 0.60 1.81 0.61
CA ASP A 51 1.54 2.45 1.52
C ASP A 51 1.15 3.92 1.75
N THR A 52 0.88 4.26 3.00
CA THR A 52 0.48 5.59 3.48
C THR A 52 1.59 6.33 4.21
N SER A 53 2.82 5.82 4.23
CA SER A 53 3.96 6.38 4.97
C SER A 53 4.24 7.84 4.63
N SER A 54 4.15 8.19 3.35
CA SER A 54 4.45 9.52 2.83
C SER A 54 3.21 10.29 2.38
N LEU A 55 2.01 9.77 2.64
CA LEU A 55 0.76 10.38 2.16
C LEU A 55 0.15 11.29 3.21
N ASN A 56 -0.34 12.44 2.76
CA ASN A 56 -1.24 13.29 3.54
C ASN A 56 -2.71 12.82 3.40
N VAL A 57 -3.61 13.39 4.23
CA VAL A 57 -5.02 12.98 4.28
C VAL A 57 -5.74 13.20 2.95
N HIS A 58 -5.42 14.27 2.23
CA HIS A 58 -6.03 14.59 0.94
C HIS A 58 -5.53 13.67 -0.17
N GLU A 59 -4.23 13.35 -0.19
CA GLU A 59 -3.61 12.42 -1.14
C GLU A 59 -4.13 11.00 -0.95
N LEU A 60 -4.26 10.56 0.31
CA LEU A 60 -4.86 9.26 0.62
C LEU A 60 -6.30 9.19 0.10
N ARG A 61 -7.09 10.23 0.34
CA ARG A 61 -8.46 10.32 -0.17
C ARG A 61 -8.51 10.27 -1.69
N ALA A 62 -7.69 11.06 -2.38
CA ALA A 62 -7.61 11.07 -3.83
C ALA A 62 -7.19 9.71 -4.40
N LYS A 63 -6.25 9.01 -3.76
CA LYS A 63 -5.86 7.64 -4.15
C LYS A 63 -6.98 6.63 -3.95
N MET A 64 -7.72 6.72 -2.84
CA MET A 64 -8.87 5.85 -2.61
C MET A 64 -9.96 6.13 -3.64
N ASP A 65 -10.29 7.40 -3.86
CA ASP A 65 -11.28 7.80 -4.85
C ASP A 65 -10.84 7.33 -6.25
N ALA A 66 -9.57 7.49 -6.65
CA ALA A 66 -9.09 7.02 -7.95
C ALA A 66 -9.15 5.50 -8.14
N GLN A 67 -8.95 4.72 -7.07
CA GLN A 67 -8.96 3.25 -7.15
C GLN A 67 -10.34 2.63 -6.98
N PHE A 68 -11.29 3.35 -6.37
CA PHE A 68 -12.64 2.82 -6.11
C PHE A 68 -13.75 3.62 -6.80
N ALA A 69 -13.44 4.74 -7.48
CA ALA A 69 -14.37 5.41 -8.37
C ALA A 69 -14.57 4.53 -9.59
N GLY A 70 -15.73 3.87 -9.65
CA GLY A 70 -16.10 2.86 -10.64
C GLY A 70 -16.30 3.38 -12.07
N GLU A 71 -15.26 3.95 -12.66
CA GLU A 71 -15.10 3.89 -14.11
C GLU A 71 -14.44 2.55 -14.41
N SER A 72 -15.07 1.73 -15.25
CA SER A 72 -14.55 0.44 -15.69
C SER A 72 -13.05 0.54 -15.95
N GLU A 73 -12.23 -0.04 -15.07
CA GLU A 73 -10.80 -0.09 -15.28
C GLU A 73 -10.59 -0.68 -16.68
N PRO A 74 -9.86 0.00 -17.58
CA PRO A 74 -9.51 -0.63 -18.84
C PRO A 74 -8.74 -1.90 -18.49
N GLU A 75 -9.30 -3.07 -18.82
CA GLU A 75 -8.64 -4.36 -18.61
C GLU A 75 -7.21 -4.25 -19.14
N LEU A 76 -6.23 -4.52 -18.28
CA LEU A 76 -4.82 -4.46 -18.64
C LEU A 76 -4.56 -5.38 -19.84
N ARG A 77 -4.40 -4.79 -21.02
CA ARG A 77 -4.16 -5.53 -22.27
C ARG A 77 -2.67 -5.57 -22.56
N ALA A 78 -1.99 -6.60 -22.07
CA ALA A 78 -0.61 -6.87 -22.43
C ALA A 78 -0.54 -7.71 -23.73
N THR A 79 0.23 -7.24 -24.72
CA THR A 79 0.51 -8.00 -25.95
C THR A 79 1.97 -8.40 -25.97
N VAL A 80 2.24 -9.71 -26.00
CA VAL A 80 3.61 -10.25 -26.13
C VAL A 80 3.83 -10.64 -27.59
N MET A 81 4.82 -10.03 -28.25
CA MET A 81 5.16 -10.32 -29.64
C MET A 81 6.64 -10.69 -29.79
N SER A 82 6.91 -11.79 -30.49
CA SER A 82 8.25 -12.19 -30.91
C SER A 82 8.56 -11.61 -32.30
N PHE A 83 9.72 -10.97 -32.46
CA PHE A 83 10.19 -10.47 -33.76
C PHE A 83 11.60 -10.98 -34.08
N GLY A 84 11.91 -11.10 -35.37
CA GLY A 84 13.23 -11.46 -35.85
C GLY A 84 14.07 -10.23 -36.17
N TYR A 85 15.24 -10.09 -35.55
CA TYR A 85 16.12 -8.91 -35.67
C TYR A 85 16.51 -8.54 -37.12
N LYS A 86 16.53 -9.54 -38.01
CA LYS A 86 16.83 -9.38 -39.45
C LYS A 86 15.81 -8.50 -40.19
N TYR A 87 14.59 -8.38 -39.67
CA TYR A 87 13.47 -7.68 -40.31
C TYR A 87 13.14 -6.33 -39.66
N GLY A 88 13.96 -5.87 -38.71
CA GLY A 88 13.77 -4.61 -37.99
C GLY A 88 12.93 -4.75 -36.71
N LEU A 89 13.04 -3.76 -35.83
CA LEU A 89 12.20 -3.65 -34.64
C LEU A 89 10.76 -3.31 -35.05
N PRO A 90 9.74 -3.95 -34.44
CA PRO A 90 8.35 -3.57 -34.65
C PRO A 90 8.14 -2.10 -34.29
N VAL A 91 7.41 -1.37 -35.12
CA VAL A 91 7.16 0.08 -34.96
C VAL A 91 6.25 0.44 -33.78
N ASP A 92 5.64 -0.57 -33.14
CA ASP A 92 4.60 -0.42 -32.10
C ASP A 92 4.99 -1.13 -30.79
N ALA A 93 6.31 -1.23 -30.54
CA ALA A 93 6.90 -1.83 -29.33
C ALA A 93 7.24 -0.79 -28.25
#